data_AF-A0A813C2M6-F1
#
_entry.id   AF-A0A813C2M6-F1
#
_cell.length_a   1.000
_cell.length_b   1.000
_cell.length_c   1.000
_cell.angle_alpha   90.00
_cell.angle_beta   90.00
_cell.angle_gamma   90.00
#
_symmetry.space_group_name_H-M   'P 1'
#
loop_
_entity.id
_entity.type
_entity.pdbx_description
1 polymer ?
#
loop_
_entity_poly.entity_id
_entity_poly.type
_entity_poly.pdbx_seq_one_letter_code
_entity_poly.pdbx_strand_id
1 'polypeptide(L)'
;MAKMCFVALAFATTVQARLGEAPRNISGPSPQDLLPGGAARREEYWENATLRWSTDPSPSELQNMRRHAGYDYLATTTRYGNTCCASCGSIDTGRLVQGTGFYAVASAESMQDHGIGDGHYCTKDASSRGGTQGMGCLSCAKGKFLPAHPFSYPLWAQPGASIFQREIKIVVADTCPHHGNEAWCPARQGRGNKFGVRNHFDFANPPAKYDNYYFVWTKIECSGRVKRRYAQLSRC
;
A
#
# COMPACT_ATOMS: atom_id res chain seq x y z
N MET A 1 5.05 -19.21 70.53
CA MET A 1 5.39 -17.90 69.94
C MET A 1 6.55 -18.09 68.98
N ALA A 2 6.31 -17.95 67.67
CA ALA A 2 7.33 -17.65 66.66
C ALA A 2 6.61 -17.24 65.37
N LYS A 3 6.66 -15.94 65.02
CA LYS A 3 6.14 -15.40 63.76
C LYS A 3 7.24 -15.54 62.69
N MET A 4 7.00 -16.33 61.65
CA MET A 4 7.80 -16.32 60.43
C MET A 4 7.17 -15.34 59.44
N CYS A 5 7.90 -14.27 59.13
CA CYS A 5 7.58 -13.34 58.04
C CYS A 5 8.26 -13.81 56.75
N PHE A 6 7.48 -14.08 55.71
CA PHE A 6 7.98 -14.23 54.34
C PHE A 6 8.01 -12.86 53.67
N VAL A 7 9.19 -12.42 53.25
CA VAL A 7 9.38 -11.23 52.38
C VAL A 7 9.54 -11.73 50.95
N ALA A 8 8.59 -11.38 50.08
CA ALA A 8 8.71 -11.63 48.65
C ALA A 8 9.47 -10.48 47.98
N LEU A 9 10.63 -10.77 47.39
CA LEU A 9 11.34 -9.85 46.51
C LEU A 9 10.72 -9.91 45.10
N ALA A 10 10.12 -8.81 44.66
CA ALA A 10 9.75 -8.60 43.27
C ALA A 10 10.94 -7.98 42.51
N PHE A 11 11.52 -8.72 41.57
CA PHE A 11 12.50 -8.18 40.61
C PHE A 11 11.74 -7.52 39.45
N ALA A 12 11.69 -6.19 39.45
CA ALA A 12 11.29 -5.42 38.28
C ALA A 12 12.50 -5.27 37.35
N THR A 13 12.57 -6.09 36.29
CA THR A 13 13.55 -5.90 35.22
C THR A 13 13.02 -4.86 34.24
N THR A 14 13.42 -3.61 34.41
CA THR A 14 13.26 -2.56 33.41
C THR A 14 14.16 -2.86 32.21
N VAL A 15 13.58 -3.41 31.14
CA VAL A 15 14.23 -3.47 29.82
C VAL A 15 14.22 -2.07 29.23
N GLN A 16 15.26 -1.28 29.51
CA GLN A 16 15.56 -0.08 28.73
C GLN A 16 16.08 -0.55 27.37
N ALA A 17 15.19 -0.59 26.37
CA ALA A 17 15.60 -0.65 24.98
C ALA A 17 16.53 0.53 24.70
N ARG A 18 17.82 0.25 24.52
CA ARG A 18 18.79 1.24 24.04
C ARG A 18 18.36 1.65 22.65
N LEU A 19 17.75 2.83 22.53
CA LEU A 19 17.71 3.58 21.28
C LEU A 19 19.17 3.84 20.90
N GLY A 20 19.70 3.03 19.98
CA GLY A 20 21.04 3.22 19.44
C GLY A 20 21.15 4.62 18.83
N GLU A 21 22.26 5.31 19.09
CA GLU A 21 22.59 6.56 18.42
C GLU A 21 22.48 6.37 16.90
N ALA A 22 21.70 7.23 16.24
CA ALA A 22 21.58 7.23 14.79
C ALA A 22 22.98 7.38 14.14
N PRO A 23 23.30 6.63 13.07
CA PRO A 23 24.59 6.74 12.40
C PRO A 23 24.86 8.19 11.99
N ARG A 24 25.99 8.76 12.43
CA ARG A 24 26.34 10.19 12.24
C ARG A 24 26.72 10.58 10.80
N ASN A 25 26.48 9.72 9.81
CA ASN A 25 26.90 9.91 8.42
C ASN A 25 25.82 9.52 7.39
N ILE A 26 24.55 9.68 7.73
CA ILE A 26 23.47 9.64 6.74
C ILE A 26 23.27 11.09 6.28
N SER A 27 23.80 11.44 5.11
CA SER A 27 23.44 12.70 4.45
C SER A 27 21.93 12.70 4.23
N GLY A 28 21.22 13.54 5.00
CA GLY A 28 19.76 13.75 4.99
C GLY A 28 19.14 13.72 3.58
N PRO A 29 17.88 13.26 3.43
CA PRO A 29 17.27 13.21 2.11
C PRO A 29 17.20 14.65 1.61
N SER A 30 17.57 14.88 0.36
CA SER A 30 17.50 16.22 -0.21
C SER A 30 16.03 16.68 -0.21
N PRO A 31 15.75 17.99 -0.20
CA PRO A 31 14.38 18.49 -0.34
C PRO A 31 13.63 17.92 -1.55
N GLN A 32 14.33 17.49 -2.60
CA GLN A 32 13.78 16.83 -3.79
C GLN A 32 13.41 15.35 -3.55
N ASP A 33 14.11 14.68 -2.63
CA ASP A 33 13.77 13.35 -2.12
C ASP A 33 12.56 13.40 -1.17
N LEU A 34 12.33 14.57 -0.56
CA LEU A 34 11.15 14.92 0.25
C LEU A 34 10.01 15.53 -0.58
N LEU A 35 9.96 15.33 -1.89
CA LEU A 35 8.76 15.63 -2.67
C LEU A 35 7.91 14.36 -2.78
N PRO A 36 6.57 14.41 -2.57
CA PRO A 36 5.71 13.25 -2.68
C PRO A 36 5.96 12.53 -4.01
N GLY A 37 6.50 11.31 -3.95
CA GLY A 37 6.89 10.54 -5.13
C GLY A 37 5.73 9.70 -5.64
N GLY A 38 5.38 9.84 -6.92
CA GLY A 38 4.50 8.89 -7.62
C GLY A 38 5.29 7.77 -8.29
N ALA A 39 4.59 6.76 -8.84
CA ALA A 39 5.21 5.65 -9.59
C ALA A 39 6.03 6.14 -10.81
N ALA A 40 5.76 7.36 -11.31
CA ALA A 40 6.40 7.96 -12.48
C ALA A 40 7.91 8.29 -12.36
N ARG A 41 8.55 8.04 -11.21
CA ARG A 41 10.02 8.14 -11.12
C ARG A 41 10.67 6.86 -11.67
N ARG A 42 11.70 7.00 -12.50
CA ARG A 42 12.42 5.87 -13.13
C ARG A 42 13.00 4.90 -12.10
N GLU A 43 13.16 3.64 -12.48
CA GLU A 43 13.67 2.57 -11.61
C GLU A 43 15.00 2.91 -10.91
N GLU A 44 15.94 3.54 -11.63
CA GLU A 44 17.25 3.96 -11.11
C GLU A 44 17.17 4.92 -9.91
N TYR A 45 16.14 5.79 -9.87
CA TYR A 45 15.92 6.66 -8.72
C TYR A 45 15.63 5.82 -7.46
N TRP A 46 14.82 4.78 -7.61
CA TRP A 46 14.43 3.92 -6.50
C TRP A 46 15.56 3.00 -6.04
N GLU A 47 16.45 2.57 -6.93
CA GLU A 47 17.68 1.83 -6.57
C GLU A 47 18.61 2.66 -5.70
N ASN A 48 18.82 3.92 -6.08
CA ASN A 48 19.68 4.82 -5.32
C ASN A 48 19.05 5.20 -3.97
N ALA A 49 17.72 5.29 -3.90
CA ALA A 49 17.00 5.56 -2.66
C ALA A 49 17.05 4.37 -1.68
N THR A 50 16.92 3.12 -2.14
CA THR A 50 17.00 1.96 -1.24
C THR A 50 18.41 1.70 -0.72
N LEU A 51 19.45 1.96 -1.53
CA LEU A 51 20.85 1.74 -1.15
C LEU A 51 21.35 2.68 -0.04
N ARG A 52 20.85 3.92 0.02
CA ARG A 52 21.41 4.97 0.89
C ARG A 52 20.86 4.96 2.32
N TRP A 53 19.82 4.17 2.63
CA TRP A 53 18.97 4.47 3.79
C TRP A 53 18.34 3.27 4.50
N SER A 54 19.03 2.13 4.48
CA SER A 54 18.49 0.82 4.83
C SER A 54 18.04 0.65 6.30
N THR A 55 16.75 0.79 6.54
CA THR A 55 16.02 -0.09 7.47
C THR A 55 14.62 -0.34 6.90
N ASP A 56 14.56 -0.91 5.70
CA ASP A 56 13.29 -1.44 5.21
C ASP A 56 12.83 -2.51 6.21
N PRO A 57 11.56 -2.50 6.64
CA PRO A 57 11.05 -3.56 7.50
C PRO A 57 11.25 -4.89 6.79
N SER A 58 11.83 -5.84 7.49
CA SER A 58 12.04 -7.18 6.98
C SER A 58 10.69 -7.80 6.54
N PRO A 59 10.70 -8.75 5.60
CA PRO A 59 9.47 -9.43 5.20
C PRO A 59 8.71 -10.07 6.38
N SER A 60 9.41 -10.55 7.40
CA SER A 60 8.80 -11.10 8.63
C SER A 60 8.11 -10.02 9.47
N GLU A 61 8.72 -8.83 9.62
CA GLU A 61 8.11 -7.68 10.29
C GLU A 61 6.84 -7.21 9.57
N LEU A 62 6.88 -7.06 8.24
CA LEU A 62 5.70 -6.70 7.46
C LEU A 62 4.57 -7.74 7.61
N GLN A 63 4.90 -9.02 7.61
CA GLN A 63 3.91 -10.08 7.85
C GLN A 63 3.36 -10.03 9.28
N ASN A 64 4.19 -9.74 10.28
CA ASN A 64 3.75 -9.53 11.66
C ASN A 64 2.78 -8.34 11.75
N MET A 65 3.13 -7.19 11.17
CA MET A 65 2.28 -6.01 11.15
C MET A 65 0.94 -6.29 10.48
N ARG A 66 0.94 -6.99 9.34
CA ARG A 66 -0.28 -7.42 8.64
C ARG A 66 -1.15 -8.31 9.53
N ARG A 67 -0.57 -9.32 10.18
CA ARG A 67 -1.31 -10.23 11.08
C ARG A 67 -1.94 -9.48 12.25
N HIS A 68 -1.20 -8.62 12.92
CA HIS A 68 -1.72 -7.79 14.03
C HIS A 68 -2.79 -6.80 13.55
N ALA A 69 -2.68 -6.36 12.30
CA ALA A 69 -3.66 -5.47 11.69
C ALA A 69 -4.99 -6.17 11.35
N GLY A 70 -5.04 -7.49 11.27
CA GLY A 70 -6.26 -8.27 11.01
C GLY A 70 -6.70 -8.29 9.54
N TYR A 71 -5.77 -8.19 8.59
CA TYR A 71 -6.07 -8.20 7.15
C TYR A 71 -5.34 -9.31 6.40
N ASP A 72 -5.91 -9.75 5.28
CA ASP A 72 -5.45 -10.93 4.55
C ASP A 72 -4.24 -10.67 3.66
N TYR A 73 -4.12 -9.46 3.12
CA TYR A 73 -3.13 -9.13 2.10
C TYR A 73 -2.32 -7.87 2.45
N LEU A 74 -1.15 -7.78 1.84
CA LEU A 74 -0.23 -6.65 1.89
C LEU A 74 -0.01 -6.15 0.47
N ALA A 75 -0.01 -4.83 0.30
CA ALA A 75 0.33 -4.14 -0.94
C ALA A 75 1.34 -3.02 -0.67
N THR A 76 2.22 -2.76 -1.64
CA THR A 76 2.84 -1.43 -1.76
C THR A 76 1.84 -0.45 -2.34
N THR A 77 2.09 0.85 -2.20
CA THR A 77 1.22 1.87 -2.80
C THR A 77 2.00 3.02 -3.40
N THR A 78 1.43 3.67 -4.41
CA THR A 78 1.90 4.95 -4.98
C THR A 78 0.72 5.91 -5.23
N ARG A 79 0.99 7.07 -5.85
CA ARG A 79 -0.01 8.01 -6.36
C ARG A 79 0.21 8.30 -7.86
N TYR A 80 -0.88 8.33 -8.63
CA TYR A 80 -0.87 8.70 -10.06
C TYR A 80 -1.78 9.89 -10.44
N GLY A 81 -2.71 10.30 -9.57
CA GLY A 81 -3.64 11.40 -9.84
C GLY A 81 -4.98 10.93 -10.42
N ASN A 82 -6.01 11.78 -10.33
CA ASN A 82 -7.28 11.49 -11.00
C ASN A 82 -7.12 11.61 -12.52
N THR A 83 -7.68 10.65 -13.24
CA THR A 83 -7.81 10.66 -14.71
C THR A 83 -9.28 10.60 -15.13
N CYS A 84 -9.59 11.17 -16.30
CA CYS A 84 -10.91 11.12 -16.94
C CYS A 84 -11.21 9.77 -17.57
N CYS A 85 -10.17 8.98 -17.83
CA CYS A 85 -10.19 8.02 -18.93
C CYS A 85 -9.37 6.79 -18.54
N ALA A 86 -9.72 6.19 -17.39
CA ALA A 86 -9.01 5.05 -16.84
C ALA A 86 -9.28 3.75 -17.62
N SER A 87 -8.41 2.75 -17.46
CA SER A 87 -8.47 1.45 -18.15
C SER A 87 -9.72 0.64 -17.80
N CYS A 88 -10.44 0.95 -16.72
CA CYS A 88 -11.72 0.30 -16.42
C CYS A 88 -12.89 0.95 -17.18
N GLY A 89 -12.83 0.96 -18.52
CA GLY A 89 -13.93 1.44 -19.36
C GLY A 89 -13.99 2.95 -19.54
N SER A 90 -12.83 3.63 -19.59
CA SER A 90 -12.74 5.09 -19.75
C SER A 90 -13.46 5.89 -18.65
N ILE A 91 -13.42 5.37 -17.41
CA ILE A 91 -14.09 6.01 -16.28
C ILE A 91 -13.28 7.19 -15.76
N ASP A 92 -13.98 8.26 -15.41
CA ASP A 92 -13.44 9.32 -14.55
C ASP A 92 -13.35 8.83 -13.11
N THR A 93 -12.11 8.61 -12.68
CA THR A 93 -11.76 8.07 -11.36
C THR A 93 -12.24 8.93 -10.20
N GLY A 94 -12.18 10.26 -10.35
CA GLY A 94 -12.65 11.22 -9.34
C GLY A 94 -14.17 11.19 -9.22
N ARG A 95 -14.88 11.21 -10.35
CA ARG A 95 -16.35 11.13 -10.39
C ARG A 95 -16.85 9.81 -9.82
N LEU A 96 -16.19 8.69 -10.10
CA LEU A 96 -16.56 7.37 -9.57
C LEU A 96 -16.68 7.40 -8.04
N VAL A 97 -15.72 7.99 -7.34
CA VAL A 97 -15.67 7.93 -5.87
C VAL A 97 -16.23 9.15 -5.15
N GLN A 98 -16.64 10.19 -5.87
CA GLN A 98 -17.15 11.43 -5.28
C GLN A 98 -18.33 11.18 -4.32
N GLY A 99 -18.11 11.40 -3.03
CA GLY A 99 -19.11 11.22 -1.97
C GLY A 99 -19.47 9.77 -1.66
N THR A 100 -18.72 8.77 -2.12
CA THR A 100 -19.01 7.35 -1.81
C THR A 100 -18.30 6.86 -0.56
N GLY A 101 -17.29 7.59 -0.07
CA GLY A 101 -16.39 7.14 0.99
C GLY A 101 -15.34 6.11 0.53
N PHE A 102 -15.23 5.87 -0.78
CA PHE A 102 -14.19 5.06 -1.37
C PHE A 102 -13.07 5.95 -1.94
N TYR A 103 -11.92 5.35 -2.19
CA TYR A 103 -10.81 5.91 -2.95
C TYR A 103 -10.62 5.12 -4.25
N ALA A 104 -10.41 5.80 -5.37
CA ALA A 104 -10.13 5.15 -6.64
C ALA A 104 -8.65 4.76 -6.69
N VAL A 105 -8.37 3.53 -7.13
CA VAL A 105 -7.00 3.02 -7.30
C VAL A 105 -6.83 2.33 -8.64
N ALA A 106 -5.59 2.27 -9.11
CA ALA A 106 -5.13 1.34 -10.12
C ALA A 106 -4.52 0.12 -9.40
N SER A 107 -4.96 -1.10 -9.70
CA SER A 107 -4.27 -2.30 -9.19
C SER A 107 -3.17 -2.71 -10.17
N ALA A 108 -2.12 -3.37 -9.68
CA ALA A 108 -1.09 -3.92 -10.56
C ALA A 108 -1.68 -4.88 -11.59
N GLU A 109 -1.09 -4.87 -12.78
CA GLU A 109 -1.42 -5.76 -13.90
C GLU A 109 -1.54 -7.23 -13.49
N SER A 110 -0.62 -7.73 -12.66
CA SER A 110 -0.67 -9.10 -12.10
C SER A 110 -1.91 -9.43 -11.27
N MET A 111 -2.65 -8.43 -10.79
CA MET A 111 -3.88 -8.59 -10.02
C MET A 111 -5.12 -8.61 -10.93
N GLN A 112 -4.96 -8.37 -12.23
CA GLN A 112 -6.03 -8.31 -13.22
C GLN A 112 -5.93 -9.46 -14.22
N ASP A 113 -7.07 -10.04 -14.58
CA ASP A 113 -7.14 -11.10 -15.59
C ASP A 113 -6.87 -10.51 -16.97
N HIS A 114 -5.90 -11.07 -17.70
CA HIS A 114 -5.49 -10.62 -19.04
C HIS A 114 -4.96 -9.18 -19.16
N GLY A 115 -4.33 -8.62 -18.12
CA GLY A 115 -3.71 -7.28 -18.16
C GLY A 115 -2.51 -7.11 -19.11
N ILE A 116 -2.09 -8.17 -19.80
CA ILE A 116 -0.87 -8.16 -20.64
C ILE A 116 -1.19 -7.58 -22.02
N GLY A 117 -0.69 -6.37 -22.28
CA GLY A 117 -0.29 -5.91 -23.61
C GLY A 117 -1.36 -5.35 -24.56
N ASP A 118 -2.65 -5.55 -24.29
CA ASP A 118 -3.68 -5.24 -25.30
C ASP A 118 -4.50 -3.97 -25.04
N GLY A 119 -4.25 -3.25 -23.93
CA GLY A 119 -5.07 -2.09 -23.59
C GLY A 119 -6.55 -2.44 -23.39
N HIS A 120 -6.84 -3.68 -22.96
CA HIS A 120 -8.21 -4.14 -22.75
C HIS A 120 -8.85 -3.31 -21.63
N TYR A 121 -9.77 -2.46 -22.08
CA TYR A 121 -10.71 -1.82 -21.20
C TYR A 121 -11.51 -2.92 -20.51
N CYS A 122 -11.67 -2.88 -19.17
CA CYS A 122 -12.60 -3.74 -18.40
C CYS A 122 -12.09 -5.11 -17.92
N THR A 123 -10.86 -5.17 -17.41
CA THR A 123 -10.29 -6.40 -16.86
C THR A 123 -11.06 -6.93 -15.63
N LYS A 124 -11.11 -8.26 -15.50
CA LYS A 124 -11.69 -8.96 -14.34
C LYS A 124 -10.62 -9.23 -13.30
N ASP A 125 -11.03 -9.75 -12.14
CA ASP A 125 -10.08 -10.26 -11.16
C ASP A 125 -9.25 -11.39 -11.73
N ALA A 126 -7.93 -11.30 -11.58
CA ALA A 126 -7.08 -12.45 -11.83
C ALA A 126 -7.33 -13.54 -10.76
N SER A 127 -7.01 -14.78 -11.07
CA SER A 127 -6.99 -15.85 -10.05
C SER A 127 -5.96 -15.54 -8.95
N SER A 128 -6.28 -15.87 -7.70
CA SER A 128 -5.32 -15.68 -6.60
C SER A 128 -4.24 -16.75 -6.67
N ARG A 129 -2.97 -16.34 -6.87
CA ARG A 129 -1.84 -17.27 -6.99
C ARG A 129 -0.57 -16.71 -6.35
N GLY A 130 0.10 -17.57 -5.58
CA GLY A 130 1.40 -17.27 -4.99
C GLY A 130 1.42 -16.07 -4.03
N GLY A 131 0.27 -15.67 -3.48
CA GLY A 131 0.14 -14.50 -2.61
C GLY A 131 -0.24 -13.19 -3.33
N THR A 132 -0.39 -13.21 -4.65
CA THR A 132 -1.12 -12.17 -5.39
C THR A 132 -2.62 -12.44 -5.27
N GLN A 133 -3.39 -11.39 -4.99
CA GLN A 133 -4.84 -11.45 -4.89
C GLN A 133 -5.51 -10.70 -6.05
N GLY A 134 -6.47 -11.34 -6.71
CA GLY A 134 -7.22 -10.75 -7.82
C GLY A 134 -8.02 -9.50 -7.41
N MET A 135 -7.76 -8.40 -8.12
CA MET A 135 -8.39 -7.09 -7.99
C MET A 135 -8.49 -6.42 -9.37
N GLY A 136 -9.42 -6.85 -10.21
CA GLY A 136 -9.76 -6.23 -11.49
C GLY A 136 -10.72 -5.05 -11.34
N CYS A 137 -11.23 -4.56 -12.46
CA CYS A 137 -12.16 -3.44 -12.50
C CYS A 137 -13.41 -3.68 -11.65
N LEU A 138 -13.83 -2.65 -10.91
CA LEU A 138 -14.94 -2.70 -9.96
C LEU A 138 -14.73 -3.69 -8.79
N SER A 139 -13.51 -4.17 -8.53
CA SER A 139 -13.22 -4.82 -7.25
C SER A 139 -13.01 -3.82 -6.14
N CYS A 140 -13.53 -4.15 -4.95
CA CYS A 140 -13.40 -3.32 -3.76
C CYS A 140 -12.63 -4.01 -2.65
N ALA A 141 -11.95 -3.21 -1.83
CA ALA A 141 -11.29 -3.68 -0.63
C ALA A 141 -11.45 -2.66 0.49
N LYS A 142 -11.29 -3.13 1.73
CA LYS A 142 -11.07 -2.28 2.90
C LYS A 142 -9.70 -2.56 3.48
N GLY A 143 -9.09 -1.57 4.09
CA GLY A 143 -7.75 -1.70 4.61
C GLY A 143 -7.27 -0.46 5.35
N LYS A 144 -6.03 -0.52 5.84
CA LYS A 144 -5.37 0.62 6.50
C LYS A 144 -3.90 0.68 6.10
N PHE A 145 -3.32 1.87 6.22
CA PHE A 145 -1.90 2.05 6.02
C PHE A 145 -1.13 1.57 7.26
N LEU A 146 0.03 0.98 7.02
CA LEU A 146 1.00 0.68 8.06
C LEU A 146 1.93 1.89 8.24
N PRO A 147 2.46 2.13 9.45
CA PRO A 147 3.50 3.14 9.70
C PRO A 147 4.87 2.67 9.17
N ALA A 148 4.90 2.30 7.90
CA ALA A 148 6.05 1.79 7.17
C ALA A 148 5.83 2.07 5.67
N HIS A 149 6.89 2.39 4.96
CA HIS A 149 6.89 2.55 3.50
C HIS A 149 8.07 1.79 2.89
N PRO A 150 8.04 1.51 1.57
CA PRO A 150 9.01 0.64 0.89
C PRO A 150 10.38 1.29 0.61
N PHE A 151 10.52 2.56 0.99
CA PHE A 151 11.76 3.30 0.93
C PHE A 151 11.89 4.07 2.24
N SER A 152 13.03 4.68 2.45
CA SER A 152 13.45 5.15 3.76
C SER A 152 12.90 6.49 4.22
N TYR A 153 13.11 6.71 5.52
CA TYR A 153 12.80 7.88 6.33
C TYR A 153 13.19 9.25 5.74
N PRO A 154 12.48 10.34 6.10
CA PRO A 154 11.43 10.38 7.11
C PRO A 154 10.03 9.97 6.64
N LEU A 155 9.35 9.20 7.49
CA LEU A 155 7.90 9.08 7.41
C LEU A 155 7.29 10.47 7.52
N TRP A 156 6.52 10.89 6.52
CA TRP A 156 5.81 12.18 6.56
C TRP A 156 4.76 12.24 7.67
N ALA A 157 4.21 11.08 8.05
CA ALA A 157 3.29 10.94 9.16
C ALA A 157 3.97 10.19 10.31
N GLN A 158 3.87 10.75 11.52
CA GLN A 158 4.38 10.11 12.73
C GLN A 158 3.56 8.85 13.07
N PRO A 159 4.18 7.81 13.69
CA PRO A 159 3.44 6.71 14.29
C PRO A 159 2.31 7.23 15.19
N GLY A 160 1.09 6.72 14.99
CA GLY A 160 -0.12 7.21 15.68
C GLY A 160 -0.88 8.31 14.95
N ALA A 161 -0.40 8.81 13.81
CA ALA A 161 -1.19 9.68 12.94
C ALA A 161 -2.49 8.98 12.48
N SER A 162 -3.56 9.78 12.28
CA SER A 162 -4.89 9.27 11.93
C SER A 162 -4.92 8.43 10.65
N ILE A 163 -3.99 8.65 9.71
CA ILE A 163 -3.84 7.85 8.50
C ILE A 163 -3.55 6.37 8.78
N PHE A 164 -2.85 6.06 9.89
CA PHE A 164 -2.52 4.69 10.29
C PHE A 164 -3.59 4.03 11.16
N GLN A 165 -4.54 4.81 11.68
CA GLN A 165 -5.62 4.33 12.53
C GLN A 165 -6.92 4.10 11.74
N ARG A 166 -7.11 4.85 10.65
CA ARG A 166 -8.36 4.83 9.89
C ARG A 166 -8.39 3.69 8.88
N GLU A 167 -9.45 2.88 8.95
CA GLU A 167 -9.82 1.99 7.84
C GLU A 167 -10.39 2.82 6.67
N ILE A 168 -9.87 2.58 5.46
CA ILE A 168 -10.38 3.17 4.23
C ILE A 168 -10.91 2.08 3.31
N LYS A 169 -11.76 2.48 2.36
CA LYS A 169 -12.26 1.61 1.31
C LYS A 169 -11.69 2.06 -0.03
N ILE A 170 -11.28 1.11 -0.86
CA ILE A 170 -10.77 1.36 -2.21
C ILE A 170 -11.64 0.65 -3.23
N VAL A 171 -11.71 1.20 -4.43
CA VAL A 171 -12.29 0.56 -5.62
C VAL A 171 -11.29 0.64 -6.77
N VAL A 172 -11.07 -0.47 -7.45
CA VAL A 172 -10.22 -0.52 -8.64
C VAL A 172 -10.97 0.13 -9.79
N ALA A 173 -10.37 1.18 -10.32
CA ALA A 173 -10.89 1.99 -11.41
C ALA A 173 -9.92 2.09 -12.58
N ASP A 174 -8.69 1.58 -12.42
CA ASP A 174 -7.65 1.62 -13.44
C ASP A 174 -6.69 0.42 -13.29
N THR A 175 -5.72 0.34 -14.19
CA THR A 175 -4.65 -0.66 -14.21
C THR A 175 -3.31 0.03 -14.09
N CYS A 176 -2.44 -0.47 -13.20
CA CYS A 176 -1.04 -0.11 -13.20
C CYS A 176 -0.28 -1.13 -14.05
N PRO A 177 0.08 -0.81 -15.30
CA PRO A 177 0.82 -1.72 -16.16
C PRO A 177 2.24 -1.94 -15.60
N HIS A 178 2.81 -3.12 -15.81
CA HIS A 178 4.19 -3.38 -15.43
C HIS A 178 5.18 -2.49 -16.18
N HIS A 179 4.99 -2.37 -17.49
CA HIS A 179 5.85 -1.54 -18.34
C HIS A 179 5.78 -0.07 -17.92
N GLY A 180 6.93 0.50 -17.55
CA GLY A 180 7.08 1.85 -17.00
C GLY A 180 6.84 1.96 -15.49
N ASN A 181 6.39 0.89 -14.82
CA ASN A 181 6.18 0.82 -13.37
C ASN A 181 6.84 -0.44 -12.77
N GLU A 182 7.97 -0.86 -13.31
CA GLU A 182 8.60 -2.16 -13.05
C GLU A 182 8.95 -2.35 -11.56
N ALA A 183 9.34 -1.26 -10.89
CA ALA A 183 9.66 -1.26 -9.46
C ALA A 183 8.43 -1.57 -8.58
N TRP A 184 7.23 -1.23 -9.04
CA TRP A 184 6.01 -1.17 -8.23
C TRP A 184 5.00 -2.26 -8.59
N CYS A 185 4.73 -2.45 -9.87
CA CYS A 185 3.62 -3.24 -10.38
C CYS A 185 4.14 -4.57 -10.95
N PRO A 186 3.95 -5.71 -10.26
CA PRO A 186 4.45 -6.99 -10.74
C PRO A 186 3.78 -7.38 -12.06
N ALA A 187 4.58 -7.90 -13.00
CA ALA A 187 4.11 -8.37 -14.30
C ALA A 187 3.25 -9.64 -14.24
N ARG A 188 3.44 -10.48 -13.21
CA ARG A 188 2.82 -11.81 -13.13
C ARG A 188 2.42 -12.14 -11.69
N GLN A 189 1.35 -12.90 -11.55
CA GLN A 189 0.91 -13.42 -10.25
C GLN A 189 2.02 -14.22 -9.55
N GLY A 190 2.12 -14.07 -8.24
CA GLY A 190 3.09 -14.75 -7.39
C GLY A 190 4.48 -14.10 -7.37
N ARG A 191 4.82 -13.24 -8.35
CA ARG A 191 6.04 -12.42 -8.29
C ARG A 191 5.84 -11.23 -7.36
N GLY A 192 6.87 -10.95 -6.56
CA GLY A 192 6.98 -9.69 -5.85
C GLY A 192 7.45 -8.57 -6.79
N ASN A 193 7.14 -7.34 -6.42
CA ASN A 193 7.81 -6.16 -6.97
C ASN A 193 9.21 -5.99 -6.34
N LYS A 194 9.89 -4.86 -6.61
CA LYS A 194 11.24 -4.59 -6.12
C LYS A 194 11.36 -4.62 -4.58
N PHE A 195 10.25 -4.39 -3.90
CA PHE A 195 10.13 -4.34 -2.44
C PHE A 195 9.61 -5.66 -1.84
N GLY A 196 9.61 -6.74 -2.62
CA GLY A 196 9.22 -8.08 -2.17
C GLY A 196 7.71 -8.27 -1.95
N VAL A 197 6.86 -7.30 -2.31
CA VAL A 197 5.41 -7.38 -2.14
C VAL A 197 4.74 -7.75 -3.45
N ARG A 198 3.75 -8.64 -3.39
CA ARG A 198 3.11 -9.26 -4.57
C ARG A 198 1.84 -8.56 -5.05
N ASN A 199 1.43 -7.52 -4.35
CA ASN A 199 0.26 -6.71 -4.67
C ASN A 199 0.68 -5.23 -4.64
N HIS A 200 0.02 -4.42 -5.45
CA HIS A 200 0.27 -3.00 -5.49
C HIS A 200 -1.01 -2.24 -5.86
N PHE A 201 -1.21 -1.09 -5.23
CA PHE A 201 -2.27 -0.14 -5.55
C PHE A 201 -1.71 1.26 -5.76
N ASP A 202 -1.92 1.82 -6.94
CA ASP A 202 -1.63 3.21 -7.22
C ASP A 202 -2.89 4.06 -6.97
N PHE A 203 -2.83 5.05 -6.09
CA PHE A 203 -3.99 5.85 -5.70
C PHE A 203 -4.19 7.05 -6.63
N ALA A 204 -5.42 7.22 -7.12
CA ALA A 204 -5.78 8.38 -7.92
C ALA A 204 -5.77 9.66 -7.06
N ASN A 205 -6.40 9.59 -5.88
CA ASN A 205 -6.45 10.70 -4.92
C ASN A 205 -6.41 10.16 -3.49
N PRO A 206 -5.23 9.83 -2.94
CA PRO A 206 -5.13 9.20 -1.63
C PRO A 206 -5.55 10.14 -0.48
N PRO A 207 -5.74 9.61 0.74
CA PRO A 207 -5.96 10.43 1.92
C PRO A 207 -4.89 11.49 2.16
N ALA A 208 -5.24 12.55 2.91
CA ALA A 208 -4.26 13.53 3.39
C ALA A 208 -3.13 12.86 4.20
N LYS A 209 -1.92 13.42 4.11
CA LYS A 209 -0.68 12.90 4.74
C LYS A 209 -0.22 11.52 4.24
N TYR A 210 -0.76 11.05 3.12
CA TYR A 210 -0.29 9.88 2.42
C TYR A 210 1.13 10.07 1.85
N ASP A 211 1.97 9.03 2.00
CA ASP A 211 3.30 8.93 1.41
C ASP A 211 3.70 7.47 1.19
N ASN A 212 3.18 6.84 0.12
CA ASN A 212 3.55 5.50 -0.37
C ASN A 212 3.65 4.39 0.69
N TYR A 213 2.90 4.51 1.78
CA TYR A 213 2.92 3.53 2.86
C TYR A 213 2.49 2.15 2.38
N TYR A 214 2.96 1.12 3.06
CA TYR A 214 2.39 -0.20 2.89
C TYR A 214 0.91 -0.17 3.28
N PHE A 215 0.09 -0.90 2.53
CA PHE A 215 -1.34 -1.00 2.75
C PHE A 215 -1.72 -2.45 3.01
N VAL A 216 -2.38 -2.69 4.12
CA VAL A 216 -2.92 -4.01 4.46
C VAL A 216 -4.42 -4.01 4.25
N TRP A 217 -4.94 -5.08 3.65
CA TRP A 217 -6.30 -5.05 3.12
C TRP A 217 -6.95 -6.42 3.00
N THR A 218 -8.27 -6.40 2.93
CA THR A 218 -9.13 -7.54 2.66
C THR A 218 -10.17 -7.14 1.62
N LYS A 219 -10.43 -8.04 0.67
CA LYS A 219 -11.43 -7.82 -0.37
C LYS A 219 -12.83 -7.75 0.24
N ILE A 220 -13.67 -6.85 -0.27
CA ILE A 220 -15.06 -6.72 0.16
C ILE A 220 -15.96 -6.52 -1.06
N GLU A 221 -17.27 -6.67 -0.84
CA GLU A 221 -18.23 -6.25 -1.85
C GLU A 221 -18.25 -4.72 -2.00
N CYS A 222 -18.29 -4.24 -3.24
CA CYS A 222 -18.52 -2.83 -3.51
C CYS A 222 -19.91 -2.38 -3.07
N SER A 223 -20.01 -1.17 -2.53
CA SER A 223 -21.30 -0.58 -2.20
C SER A 223 -22.19 -0.43 -3.44
N GLY A 224 -23.52 -0.51 -3.26
CA GLY A 224 -24.47 -0.32 -4.36
C GLY A 224 -24.34 1.04 -5.05
N ARG A 225 -23.91 2.09 -4.32
CA ARG A 225 -23.65 3.42 -4.90
C ARG A 225 -22.46 3.40 -5.86
N VAL A 226 -21.36 2.74 -5.50
CA VAL A 226 -20.18 2.58 -6.37
C VAL A 226 -20.53 1.74 -7.59
N LYS A 227 -21.22 0.60 -7.40
CA LYS A 227 -21.67 -0.26 -8.51
C LYS A 227 -22.54 0.48 -9.53
N ARG A 228 -23.57 1.20 -9.06
CA ARG A 228 -24.44 1.99 -9.94
C ARG A 228 -23.68 3.07 -10.70
N ARG A 229 -22.77 3.78 -10.04
CA ARG A 229 -22.00 4.83 -10.69
C ARG A 229 -20.99 4.27 -11.69
N TYR A 230 -20.35 3.15 -11.36
CA TYR A 230 -19.49 2.44 -12.32
C TYR A 230 -20.30 2.10 -13.58
N ALA A 231 -21.47 1.47 -13.44
CA ALA A 231 -22.33 1.13 -14.60
C ALA A 231 -22.78 2.34 -15.44
N GLN A 232 -22.81 3.56 -14.87
CA GLN A 232 -23.14 4.79 -15.59
C GLN A 232 -21.95 5.42 -16.31
N LEU A 233 -20.74 5.26 -15.77
CA LEU A 233 -19.52 5.89 -16.28
C LEU A 233 -18.72 4.97 -17.20
N SER A 234 -18.81 3.67 -16.94
CA SER A 234 -18.09 2.60 -17.63
C SER A 234 -18.58 2.43 -19.06
N ARG A 235 -17.63 2.15 -19.96
CA ARG A 235 -17.87 1.62 -21.30
C ARG A 235 -17.59 0.13 -21.43
N CYS A 236 -17.27 -0.51 -20.30
CA CYS A 236 -17.62 -1.91 -20.03
C CYS A 236 -19.14 -1.98 -19.84
#